data_AF-A0A944ULZ9-F1
#
_entry.id   AF-A0A944ULZ9-F1
#
_cell.length_a   1.000
_cell.length_b   1.000
_cell.length_c   1.000
_cell.angle_alpha   90.00
_cell.angle_beta   90.00
_cell.angle_gamma   90.00
#
_symmetry.space_group_name_H-M   'P 1'
#
loop_
_entity.id
_entity.type
_entity.pdbx_description
1 polymer ?
#
loop_
_entity_poly.entity_id
_entity_poly.type
_entity_poly.pdbx_seq_one_letter_code
_entity_poly.pdbx_strand_id
1 'polypeptide(L)'
;MENESQSNHRVGFHTIEMLLKLSPENIKKIFIPANRNDARIQNLILLAEAASVSVERKKNLNQHPEATLKKEEALDLSDLKKYEEAIQRDNPTFLVIDNVIDPRNLGACIRSAAA
;
A
#
# COMPACT_ATOMS: atom_id res chain seq x y z
N MET A 1 -5.06 -23.65 7.91
CA MET A 1 -4.22 -23.18 6.79
C MET A 1 -5.06 -22.24 5.93
N GLU A 2 -5.37 -21.06 6.46
CA GLU A 2 -6.15 -20.05 5.72
C GLU A 2 -5.19 -19.00 5.16
N ASN A 3 -5.07 -19.01 3.83
CA ASN A 3 -4.64 -17.92 2.94
C ASN A 3 -3.59 -16.90 3.44
N GLU A 4 -2.32 -17.31 3.52
CA GLU A 4 -1.17 -16.36 3.48
C GLU A 4 -1.12 -15.56 2.15
N SER A 5 -1.87 -15.96 1.13
CA SER A 5 -1.89 -15.35 -0.21
C SER A 5 -2.63 -14.01 -0.29
N GLN A 6 -3.48 -13.67 0.69
CA GLN A 6 -4.33 -12.47 0.62
C GLN A 6 -3.66 -11.22 1.20
N SER A 7 -2.73 -11.35 2.15
CA SER A 7 -2.12 -10.20 2.85
C SER A 7 -1.25 -9.33 1.94
N ASN A 8 -0.66 -9.91 0.90
CA ASN A 8 0.29 -9.24 -0.01
C ASN A 8 -0.38 -8.73 -1.29
N HIS A 9 -1.70 -8.58 -1.29
CA HIS A 9 -2.45 -8.12 -2.44
C HIS A 9 -3.15 -6.79 -2.16
N ARG A 10 -3.12 -5.87 -3.13
CA ARG A 10 -3.76 -4.56 -3.06
C ARG A 10 -4.53 -4.29 -4.34
N VAL A 11 -5.72 -3.73 -4.21
CA VAL A 11 -6.64 -3.50 -5.33
C VAL A 11 -7.02 -2.04 -5.39
N GLY A 12 -7.20 -1.55 -6.62
CA GLY A 12 -7.71 -0.22 -6.89
C GLY A 12 -6.64 0.80 -7.20
N PHE A 13 -7.03 1.78 -8.01
CA PHE A 13 -6.12 2.80 -8.50
C PHE A 13 -5.49 3.62 -7.38
N HIS A 14 -6.31 4.17 -6.50
CA HIS A 14 -5.81 5.04 -5.43
C HIS A 14 -4.79 4.33 -4.53
N THR A 15 -5.08 3.08 -4.14
CA THR A 15 -4.19 2.26 -3.33
C THR A 15 -2.83 2.07 -4.01
N ILE A 16 -2.83 1.72 -5.29
CA ILE A 16 -1.59 1.43 -6.04
C ILE A 16 -0.82 2.71 -6.36
N GLU A 17 -1.51 3.80 -6.72
CA GLU A 17 -0.91 5.12 -6.93
C GLU A 17 -0.22 5.64 -5.65
N MET A 18 -0.86 5.47 -4.49
CA MET A 18 -0.26 5.84 -3.20
C MET A 18 0.95 4.97 -2.85
N LEU A 19 0.90 3.67 -3.12
CA LEU A 19 2.04 2.77 -2.91
C LEU A 19 3.23 3.15 -3.82
N LEU A 20 2.97 3.44 -5.09
CA LEU A 20 4.00 3.92 -6.02
C LEU A 20 4.66 5.22 -5.55
N LYS A 21 3.89 6.08 -4.86
CA LYS A 21 4.39 7.36 -4.34
C LYS A 21 5.16 7.22 -3.03
N LEU A 22 4.69 6.38 -2.11
CA LEU A 22 5.21 6.32 -0.74
C LEU A 22 6.27 5.24 -0.54
N SER A 23 6.11 4.09 -1.17
CA SER A 23 6.97 2.91 -0.97
C SER A 23 7.00 2.00 -2.22
N PRO A 24 7.44 2.53 -3.38
CA PRO A 24 7.47 1.76 -4.63
C PRO A 24 8.31 0.49 -4.53
N GLU A 25 9.35 0.49 -3.70
CA GLU A 25 10.21 -0.66 -3.43
C GLU A 25 9.47 -1.84 -2.82
N ASN A 26 8.32 -1.63 -2.17
CA ASN A 26 7.51 -2.71 -1.62
C ASN A 26 6.63 -3.39 -2.67
N ILE A 27 6.48 -2.81 -3.86
CA ILE A 27 5.69 -3.40 -4.94
C ILE A 27 6.55 -4.41 -5.69
N LYS A 28 6.10 -5.67 -5.71
CA LYS A 28 6.72 -6.72 -6.52
C LYS A 28 6.28 -6.63 -7.98
N LYS A 29 4.98 -6.43 -8.21
CA LYS A 29 4.39 -6.38 -9.56
C LYS A 29 3.02 -5.74 -9.56
N ILE A 30 2.68 -5.03 -10.64
CA ILE A 30 1.34 -4.47 -10.89
C ILE A 30 0.67 -5.24 -12.03
N PHE A 31 -0.62 -5.51 -11.89
CA PHE A 31 -1.48 -6.09 -12.90
C PHE A 31 -2.57 -5.11 -13.30
N ILE A 32 -2.81 -4.99 -14.60
CA ILE A 32 -3.87 -4.14 -15.17
C ILE A 32 -4.84 -4.98 -16.02
N PRO A 33 -6.11 -4.55 -16.19
CA PRO A 33 -7.08 -5.31 -16.96
C PRO A 33 -6.71 -5.30 -18.44
N ALA A 34 -6.59 -6.49 -19.06
CA ALA A 34 -6.13 -6.59 -20.45
C ALA A 34 -7.00 -5.80 -21.45
N ASN A 35 -8.31 -5.81 -21.22
CA ASN A 35 -9.30 -5.21 -22.11
C ASN A 35 -9.56 -3.71 -21.83
N ARG A 36 -8.74 -3.08 -20.96
CA ARG A 36 -8.88 -1.67 -20.59
C ARG A 36 -7.67 -0.88 -21.06
N ASN A 37 -7.90 0.25 -21.72
CA ASN A 37 -6.84 1.09 -22.28
C ASN A 37 -7.19 2.59 -22.27
N ASP A 38 -7.78 3.06 -21.18
CA ASP A 38 -8.12 4.47 -21.02
C ASP A 38 -6.96 5.30 -20.42
N ALA A 39 -7.14 6.62 -20.37
CA ALA A 39 -6.17 7.56 -19.82
C ALA A 39 -5.76 7.24 -18.38
N ARG A 40 -6.67 6.64 -17.58
CA ARG A 40 -6.36 6.28 -16.19
C ARG A 40 -5.37 5.13 -16.11
N ILE A 41 -5.51 4.13 -16.98
CA ILE A 41 -4.53 3.04 -17.10
C ILE A 41 -3.19 3.57 -17.63
N GLN A 42 -3.21 4.46 -18.62
CA GLN A 42 -1.98 5.06 -19.15
C GLN A 42 -1.22 5.85 -18.09
N ASN A 43 -1.91 6.66 -17.29
CA ASN A 43 -1.30 7.39 -16.17
C ASN A 43 -0.69 6.44 -15.14
N LEU A 44 -1.37 5.34 -14.81
CA LEU A 44 -0.83 4.35 -13.87
C LEU A 44 0.44 3.67 -14.41
N ILE A 45 0.48 3.37 -15.71
CA ILE A 45 1.68 2.81 -16.36
C ILE A 45 2.84 3.80 -16.25
N LEU A 46 2.62 5.08 -16.57
CA LEU A 46 3.66 6.11 -16.46
C LEU A 46 4.22 6.25 -15.03
N LEU A 47 3.34 6.21 -14.02
CA LEU A 47 3.76 6.23 -12.62
C LEU A 47 4.59 5.00 -12.25
N ALA A 48 4.19 3.82 -12.72
CA ALA A 48 4.91 2.58 -12.48
C ALA A 48 6.28 2.56 -13.18
N GLU A 49 6.36 3.06 -14.42
CA GLU A 49 7.62 3.21 -15.16
C GLU A 49 8.58 4.16 -14.46
N ALA A 50 8.09 5.33 -14.01
CA ALA A 50 8.90 6.28 -13.24
C ALA A 50 9.46 5.68 -11.94
N ALA A 51 8.69 4.78 -11.32
CA ALA A 51 9.10 4.04 -10.12
C ALA A 51 9.89 2.74 -10.41
N SER A 52 10.18 2.43 -11.68
CA SER A 52 10.83 1.18 -12.11
C SER A 52 10.10 -0.10 -11.65
N VAL A 53 8.76 -0.06 -11.60
CA VAL A 53 7.91 -1.19 -11.21
C VAL A 53 7.29 -1.85 -12.44
N SER A 54 7.39 -3.18 -12.53
CA SER A 54 6.84 -3.93 -13.67
C SER A 54 5.30 -3.97 -13.69
N VAL A 55 4.72 -3.81 -14.88
CA VAL A 55 3.28 -3.87 -15.13
C VAL A 55 2.95 -4.98 -16.13
N GLU A 56 1.96 -5.82 -15.84
CA GLU A 56 1.47 -6.87 -16.73
C GLU A 56 -0.05 -6.78 -16.98
N ARG A 57 -0.48 -7.03 -18.22
CA ARG A 57 -1.89 -7.13 -18.57
C ARG A 57 -2.43 -8.53 -18.25
N LYS A 58 -3.52 -8.62 -17.50
CA LYS A 58 -4.17 -9.88 -17.12
C LYS A 58 -5.61 -9.95 -17.65
N LYS A 59 -5.96 -11.04 -18.34
CA LYS A 59 -7.29 -11.23 -18.97
C LYS A 59 -8.41 -11.40 -17.95
N ASN A 60 -8.13 -12.07 -16.84
CA ASN A 60 -9.10 -12.37 -15.78
C ASN A 60 -9.04 -11.34 -14.64
N LEU A 61 -8.75 -10.07 -14.96
CA LEU A 61 -8.80 -8.98 -13.98
C LEU A 61 -10.16 -8.29 -14.05
N ASN A 62 -10.66 -7.87 -12.90
CA ASN A 62 -11.82 -6.98 -12.81
C ASN A 62 -11.50 -5.60 -13.42
N GLN A 63 -12.39 -4.63 -13.30
CA GLN A 63 -12.14 -3.27 -13.82
C GLN A 63 -10.98 -2.53 -13.12
N HIS A 64 -10.53 -3.01 -11.96
CA HIS A 64 -9.54 -2.34 -11.14
C HIS A 64 -8.15 -2.99 -11.28
N PRO A 65 -7.07 -2.19 -11.25
CA PRO A 65 -5.72 -2.73 -11.19
C PRO A 65 -5.46 -3.39 -9.83
N GLU A 66 -4.47 -4.28 -9.84
CA GLU A 66 -4.05 -5.05 -8.68
C GLU A 66 -2.53 -4.94 -8.53
N ALA A 67 -2.02 -5.02 -7.30
CA ALA A 67 -0.60 -5.07 -7.01
C ALA A 67 -0.28 -6.21 -6.05
N THR A 68 0.83 -6.89 -6.31
CA THR A 68 1.44 -7.84 -5.37
C THR A 68 2.59 -7.15 -4.68
N LEU A 69 2.59 -7.21 -3.35
CA LEU A 69 3.65 -6.65 -2.51
C LEU A 69 4.71 -7.68 -2.17
N LYS A 70 5.90 -7.20 -1.80
CA LYS A 70 6.89 -7.97 -1.04
C LYS A 70 6.27 -8.33 0.32
N LYS A 71 6.70 -9.44 0.92
CA LYS A 71 6.25 -9.82 2.25
C LYS A 71 6.69 -8.74 3.23
N GLU A 72 5.73 -8.05 3.84
CA GLU A 72 6.02 -7.10 4.91
C GLU A 72 6.41 -7.87 6.18
N GLU A 73 7.46 -7.40 6.84
CA GLU A 73 7.84 -7.92 8.16
C GLU A 73 6.93 -7.30 9.21
N ALA A 74 6.41 -8.12 10.12
CA ALA A 74 5.67 -7.64 11.26
C ALA A 74 6.66 -7.03 12.27
N LEU A 75 6.51 -5.73 12.53
CA LEU A 75 7.30 -5.04 13.54
C LEU A 75 6.75 -5.32 14.94
N ASP A 76 7.61 -5.27 15.94
CA ASP A 76 7.25 -5.45 17.35
C ASP A 76 7.52 -4.21 18.21
N LEU A 77 7.30 -4.31 19.53
CA LEU A 77 7.51 -3.20 20.48
C LEU A 77 8.97 -2.76 20.55
N SER A 78 9.92 -3.65 20.28
CA SER A 78 11.35 -3.32 20.22
C SER A 78 11.64 -2.37 19.06
N ASP A 79 10.94 -2.53 17.94
CA ASP A 79 11.10 -1.65 16.79
C ASP A 79 10.51 -0.26 17.04
N LEU A 80 9.42 -0.17 17.80
CA LEU A 80 8.90 1.13 18.26
C LEU A 80 9.93 1.87 19.10
N LYS A 81 10.61 1.18 20.03
CA LYS A 81 11.66 1.77 20.85
C LYS A 81 12.83 2.26 20.02
N LYS A 82 13.30 1.46 19.05
CA LYS A 82 14.36 1.88 18.11
C LYS A 82 13.95 3.11 17.31
N TYR A 83 12.69 3.18 16.87
CA TYR A 83 12.16 4.32 16.13
C TYR A 83 12.12 5.59 16.98
N GLU A 84 11.69 5.49 18.24
CA GLU A 84 11.71 6.60 19.19
C GLU A 84 13.14 7.11 19.43
N GLU A 85 14.11 6.22 19.63
CA GLU A 85 15.52 6.59 19.82
C GLU A 85 16.13 7.26 18.58
N ALA A 86 15.65 6.91 17.38
CA ALA A 86 16.15 7.43 16.12
C ALA A 86 15.47 8.74 15.66
N ILE A 87 14.35 9.15 16.26
CA ILE A 87 13.58 10.29 15.77
C ILE A 87 14.31 11.60 16.10
N GLN A 88 14.65 12.37 15.06
CA GLN A 88 15.36 13.65 15.22
C GLN A 88 14.42 14.84 15.46
N ARG A 89 13.12 14.58 15.70
CA ARG A 89 12.14 15.64 15.99
C ARG A 89 12.03 15.85 17.50
N ASP A 90 12.12 17.09 17.94
CA ASP A 90 12.11 17.48 19.36
C ASP A 90 10.79 17.14 20.09
N ASN A 91 9.70 16.88 19.38
CA ASN A 91 8.41 16.52 19.98
C ASN A 91 7.60 15.59 19.04
N PRO A 92 7.89 14.27 19.03
CA PRO A 92 7.17 13.34 18.18
C PRO A 92 5.71 13.20 18.67
N THR A 93 4.78 13.12 17.72
CA THR A 93 3.35 12.88 18.01
C THR A 93 3.00 11.45 17.66
N PHE A 94 2.34 10.75 18.59
CA PHE A 94 1.91 9.37 18.42
C PHE A 94 0.39 9.26 18.46
N LEU A 95 -0.16 8.40 17.62
CA LEU A 95 -1.56 7.97 17.67
C LEU A 95 -1.60 6.58 18.31
N VAL A 96 -2.25 6.47 19.47
CA VAL A 96 -2.47 5.19 20.16
C VAL A 96 -3.89 4.73 19.89
N ILE A 97 -4.03 3.49 19.39
CA ILE A 97 -5.32 2.87 19.12
C ILE A 97 -5.49 1.71 20.10
N ASP A 98 -6.48 1.81 20.98
CA ASP A 98 -6.84 0.75 21.92
C ASP A 98 -8.26 0.24 21.62
N ASN A 99 -8.39 -1.08 21.48
CA ASN A 99 -9.67 -1.78 21.28
C ASN A 99 -10.59 -1.22 20.17
N VAL A 100 -10.05 -0.74 19.04
CA VAL A 100 -10.87 -0.40 17.86
C VAL A 100 -11.26 -1.67 17.12
N ILE A 101 -12.57 -1.97 17.11
CA ILE A 101 -13.12 -3.22 16.56
C ILE A 101 -13.57 -3.06 15.10
N ASP A 102 -14.18 -1.94 14.72
CA ASP A 102 -14.62 -1.69 13.33
C ASP A 102 -13.43 -1.21 12.46
N PRO A 103 -13.03 -1.94 11.40
CA PRO A 103 -11.95 -1.53 10.50
C PRO A 103 -12.16 -0.16 9.84
N ARG A 104 -13.42 0.27 9.67
CA ARG A 104 -13.74 1.59 9.11
C ARG A 104 -13.33 2.71 10.05
N ASN A 105 -13.48 2.50 11.37
CA ASN A 105 -13.06 3.47 12.38
C ASN A 105 -11.54 3.58 12.41
N LEU A 106 -10.82 2.46 12.34
CA LEU A 106 -9.36 2.46 12.22
C LEU A 106 -8.91 3.26 10.99
N GLY A 107 -9.54 3.01 9.83
CA GLY A 107 -9.27 3.75 8.61
C GLY A 107 -9.56 5.26 8.74
N ALA A 108 -10.62 5.65 9.46
CA ALA A 108 -10.93 7.04 9.71
C ALA A 108 -9.87 7.70 10.61
N CYS A 109 -9.46 7.05 11.70
CA CYS A 109 -8.41 7.53 12.60
C CYS A 109 -7.09 7.77 11.86
N ILE A 110 -6.66 6.81 11.02
CA ILE A 110 -5.42 6.92 10.25
C ILE A 110 -5.50 8.08 9.25
N ARG A 111 -6.62 8.24 8.53
CA ARG A 111 -6.79 9.35 7.59
C ARG A 111 -6.76 10.71 8.29
N SER A 112 -7.38 10.83 9.45
CA SER A 112 -7.36 12.08 10.22
C SER A 112 -5.97 12.40 10.79
N ALA A 113 -5.21 11.38 11.17
CA ALA A 113 -3.84 11.56 11.67
C ALA A 113 -2.84 11.93 10.56
N ALA A 114 -3.12 11.55 9.30
CA ALA A 114 -2.29 11.84 8.14
C ALA A 114 -2.62 13.18 7.43
N ALA A 115 -3.70 13.86 7.85
CA ALA A 115 -4.13 15.15 7.31
C ALA A 115 -3.28 16.30 7.86
#